data_AF-A0A952AFE6-F1
#
_entry.id   AF-A0A952AFE6-F1
#
_cell.length_a   1.000
_cell.length_b   1.000
_cell.length_c   1.000
_cell.angle_alpha   90.00
_cell.angle_beta   90.00
_cell.angle_gamma   90.00
#
_symmetry.space_group_name_H-M   'P 1'
#
loop_
_entity.id
_entity.type
_entity.pdbx_description
1 polymer ?
#
loop_
_entity_poly.entity_id
_entity_poly.type
_entity_poly.pdbx_seq_one_letter_code
_entity_poly.pdbx_strand_id
1 'polypeptide(L)'
;MNFIIENIQQLFTNWNGKPADTIEKLQQSGSDRIYYRIFFNDQTFIATYNLNIRENKTFIAFTRHFKAMQLPVPAIFCINNDYTIYIQEDVGTESLLNKLEAEGQTENIFNLYKKSLQNLSAIQIKGNTELNYSLCLTAQEFGKETILSDLLYFKYYFLDTLKLPYDKQALLKDFDALSTYLSFCEHKYFMFRDFQSRNIMIKNNSVSFIDFQGGMKGALQYDVASLLWQAKAALSNEWKEKLLLYYIDEAEKLLQQKIERSTFINQYNGYVLLRLLQVLGAYGFRGLFERKAHFLTSIPLGLLNLKYFLENKKVGISTPEFDRVLKTIASVETIEKFTPPQANEHTPLRVTINSFSYKKGIPEDTSENGGGFVFDMRGILNPGRQEVYKYLSGKDKPVQDFLEQNTKMPVFLNSVWDLIDTNVENYLERNFENLVINFGCTGGQHRSVYAAEQTARHLRNKYNLKVGIHHTNENNWIKAE
;
A
#
# COMPACT_ATOMS: atom_id res chain seq x y z
N MET A 1 -9.56 24.85 2.61
CA MET A 1 -8.47 24.52 1.66
C MET A 1 -7.65 25.76 1.32
N ASN A 2 -8.29 26.88 0.96
CA ASN A 2 -7.62 28.16 0.65
C ASN A 2 -6.66 28.65 1.74
N PHE A 3 -7.04 28.58 3.02
CA PHE A 3 -6.17 29.00 4.12
C PHE A 3 -4.81 28.27 4.18
N ILE A 4 -4.75 26.97 3.85
CA ILE A 4 -3.48 26.23 3.87
C ILE A 4 -2.58 26.70 2.74
N ILE A 5 -3.13 26.89 1.54
CA ILE A 5 -2.39 27.38 0.37
C ILE A 5 -1.86 28.80 0.63
N GLU A 6 -2.66 29.68 1.24
CA GLU A 6 -2.23 31.03 1.63
C GLU A 6 -1.04 30.99 2.60
N ASN A 7 -1.07 30.12 3.61
CA ASN A 7 0.04 29.96 4.54
C ASN A 7 1.29 29.38 3.87
N ILE A 8 1.13 28.43 2.93
CA ILE A 8 2.26 27.92 2.12
C ILE A 8 2.84 29.03 1.25
N GLN A 9 2.00 29.84 0.60
CA GLN A 9 2.40 30.98 -0.22
C GLN A 9 3.21 31.99 0.59
N GLN A 10 2.73 32.34 1.79
CA GLN A 10 3.41 33.26 2.70
C GLN A 10 4.76 32.69 3.15
N LEU A 11 4.79 31.42 3.57
CA LEU A 11 6.02 30.75 4.00
C LEU A 11 7.06 30.71 2.88
N PHE A 12 6.66 30.32 1.67
CA PHE A 12 7.53 30.28 0.50
C PHE A 12 8.05 31.67 0.13
N THR A 13 7.18 32.69 0.14
CA THR A 13 7.56 34.08 -0.16
C THR A 13 8.57 34.62 0.85
N ASN A 14 8.39 34.31 2.14
CA ASN A 14 9.32 34.73 3.19
C ASN A 14 10.72 34.10 3.03
N TRP A 15 10.79 32.85 2.56
CA TRP A 15 12.06 32.15 2.34
C TRP A 15 12.73 32.53 1.01
N ASN A 16 11.96 32.58 -0.07
CA ASN A 16 12.45 32.75 -1.45
C ASN A 16 12.49 34.23 -1.91
N GLY A 17 11.86 35.14 -1.16
CA GLY A 17 11.74 36.56 -1.48
C GLY A 17 10.71 36.90 -2.57
N LYS A 18 10.12 35.89 -3.22
CA LYS A 18 9.07 36.05 -4.26
C LYS A 18 7.96 35.01 -4.08
N PRO A 19 6.71 35.34 -4.46
CA PRO A 19 5.61 34.39 -4.47
C PRO A 19 5.88 33.22 -5.42
N ALA A 20 5.31 32.06 -5.11
CA ALA A 20 5.19 30.96 -6.06
C ALA A 20 4.24 31.32 -7.20
N ASP A 21 4.46 30.74 -8.38
CA ASP A 21 3.61 30.92 -9.55
C ASP A 21 2.29 30.17 -9.39
N THR A 22 2.39 28.89 -8.98
CA THR A 22 1.22 28.05 -8.68
C THR A 22 1.53 27.09 -7.51
N ILE A 23 0.47 26.71 -6.80
CA ILE A 23 0.52 25.69 -5.73
C ILE A 23 -0.59 24.68 -6.00
N GLU A 24 -0.20 23.44 -6.26
CA GLU A 24 -1.12 22.36 -6.60
C GLU A 24 -1.13 21.29 -5.50
N LYS A 25 -2.32 20.90 -5.06
CA LYS A 25 -2.46 19.80 -4.10
C LYS A 25 -2.18 18.47 -4.79
N LEU A 26 -1.27 17.68 -4.22
CA LEU A 26 -1.01 16.32 -4.69
C LEU A 26 -2.04 15.33 -4.13
N GLN A 27 -2.25 14.23 -4.84
CA GLN A 27 -3.17 13.18 -4.40
C GLN A 27 -2.73 12.64 -3.04
N GLN A 28 -3.66 12.65 -2.07
CA GLN A 28 -3.38 12.17 -0.74
C GLN A 28 -3.23 10.64 -0.75
N SER A 29 -2.08 10.16 -0.31
CA SER A 29 -1.85 8.75 0.01
C SER A 29 -2.39 8.46 1.42
N GLY A 30 -2.43 7.20 1.86
CA GLY A 30 -3.06 6.77 3.13
C GLY A 30 -2.46 7.30 4.44
N SER A 31 -1.80 8.47 4.42
CA SER A 31 -1.27 9.23 5.55
C SER A 31 -2.09 10.50 5.78
N ASP A 32 -2.07 11.01 7.01
CA ASP A 32 -2.69 12.30 7.37
C ASP A 32 -1.95 13.51 6.78
N ARG A 33 -0.73 13.31 6.26
CA ARG A 33 0.06 14.34 5.57
C ARG A 33 -0.58 14.73 4.25
N ILE A 34 -0.67 16.03 4.02
CA ILE A 34 -1.15 16.61 2.77
C ILE A 34 0.02 17.28 2.07
N TYR A 35 0.30 16.85 0.84
CA TYR A 35 1.40 17.39 0.04
C TYR A 35 0.88 18.36 -1.01
N TYR A 36 1.65 19.41 -1.26
CA TYR A 36 1.41 20.38 -2.31
C TYR A 36 2.70 20.55 -3.12
N ARG A 37 2.59 20.57 -4.44
CA ARG A 37 3.69 20.95 -5.32
C ARG A 37 3.62 22.46 -5.55
N ILE A 38 4.74 23.13 -5.29
CA ILE A 38 4.93 24.55 -5.56
C ILE A 38 5.72 24.66 -6.85
N PHE A 39 5.24 25.48 -7.78
CA PHE A 39 5.94 25.84 -9.01
C PHE A 39 6.48 27.26 -8.88
N PHE A 40 7.75 27.44 -9.22
CA PHE A 40 8.41 28.74 -9.21
C PHE A 40 9.48 28.79 -10.30
N ASN A 41 9.23 29.58 -11.34
CA ASN A 41 9.96 29.54 -12.61
C ASN A 41 10.05 28.09 -13.13
N ASP A 42 11.25 27.64 -13.50
CA ASP A 42 11.51 26.26 -13.97
C ASP A 42 11.80 25.27 -12.83
N GLN A 43 11.51 25.63 -11.57
CA GLN A 43 11.79 24.81 -10.38
C GLN A 43 10.51 24.39 -9.68
N THR A 44 10.58 23.23 -9.01
CA THR A 44 9.49 22.71 -8.18
C THR A 44 9.95 22.37 -6.77
N PHE A 45 9.03 22.51 -5.84
CA PHE A 45 9.21 22.21 -4.41
C PHE A 45 8.01 21.44 -3.88
N ILE A 46 8.18 20.75 -2.76
CA ILE A 46 7.09 20.08 -2.06
C ILE A 46 6.85 20.79 -0.72
N ALA A 47 5.65 21.33 -0.53
CA ALA A 47 5.16 21.72 0.78
C ALA A 47 4.38 20.57 1.40
N THR A 48 4.69 20.25 2.66
CA THR A 48 3.94 19.27 3.44
C THR A 48 3.19 19.99 4.54
N TYR A 49 1.89 19.72 4.65
CA TYR A 49 1.04 20.14 5.77
C TYR A 49 0.64 18.92 6.59
N ASN A 50 0.84 19.00 7.91
CA ASN A 50 0.49 17.94 8.85
C ASN A 50 0.29 18.51 10.26
N LEU A 51 -0.76 18.08 10.96
CA LEU A 51 -1.04 18.50 12.33
C LEU A 51 -0.25 17.69 13.38
N ASN A 52 0.35 16.56 13.00
CA ASN A 52 1.22 15.80 13.88
C ASN A 52 2.59 16.49 14.03
N ILE A 53 2.66 17.44 14.96
CA ILE A 53 3.85 18.26 15.23
C ILE A 53 5.07 17.40 15.61
N ARG A 54 4.85 16.32 16.38
CA ARG A 54 5.94 15.44 16.81
C ARG A 54 6.56 14.75 15.59
N GLU A 55 5.72 14.20 14.71
CA GLU A 55 6.17 13.60 13.44
C GLU A 55 6.94 14.58 12.56
N ASN A 56 6.44 15.81 12.41
CA ASN A 56 7.12 16.83 11.61
C ASN A 56 8.50 17.16 12.18
N LYS A 57 8.60 17.35 13.50
CA LYS A 57 9.88 17.62 14.18
C LYS A 57 10.87 16.47 13.98
N THR A 58 10.42 15.22 14.11
CA THR A 58 11.26 14.03 13.86
C THR A 58 11.75 13.98 12.42
N PHE A 59 10.85 14.13 11.45
CA PHE A 59 11.19 14.12 10.03
C PHE A 59 12.23 15.20 9.70
N ILE A 60 11.99 16.44 10.14
CA ILE A 60 12.88 17.58 9.89
C ILE A 60 14.26 17.36 10.52
N ALA A 61 14.31 16.90 11.77
CA ALA A 61 15.56 16.66 12.48
C ALA A 61 16.39 15.55 11.80
N PHE A 62 15.77 14.42 11.48
CA PHE A 62 16.43 13.32 10.76
C PHE A 62 16.88 13.77 9.38
N THR A 63 16.05 14.52 8.66
CA THR A 63 16.40 15.03 7.33
C THR A 63 17.63 15.94 7.37
N ARG A 64 17.69 16.88 8.32
CA ARG A 64 18.84 17.77 8.48
C ARG A 64 20.12 16.99 8.84
N HIS A 65 20.00 16.02 9.74
CA HIS A 65 21.10 15.13 10.11
C HIS A 65 21.65 14.38 8.89
N PHE A 66 20.78 13.71 8.14
CA PHE A 66 21.17 12.94 6.98
C PHE A 66 21.73 13.84 5.85
N LYS A 67 21.15 15.01 5.62
CA LYS A 67 21.69 15.97 4.64
C LYS A 67 23.06 16.51 5.02
N ALA A 68 23.32 16.77 6.30
CA ALA A 68 24.65 17.20 6.76
C ALA A 68 25.73 16.16 6.44
N MET A 69 25.34 14.89 6.36
CA MET A 69 26.20 13.76 5.97
C MET A 69 26.16 13.44 4.46
N GLN A 70 25.54 14.29 3.64
CA GLN A 70 25.37 14.09 2.19
C GLN A 70 24.63 12.79 1.82
N LEU A 71 23.69 12.36 2.68
CA LEU A 71 22.87 11.18 2.46
C LEU A 71 21.63 11.51 1.62
N PRO A 72 21.05 10.53 0.90
CA PRO A 72 20.10 10.75 -0.18
C PRO A 72 18.66 10.90 0.35
N VAL A 73 18.39 11.99 1.06
CA VAL A 73 17.05 12.41 1.50
C VAL A 73 16.75 13.79 0.90
N PRO A 74 15.49 14.26 0.79
CA PRO A 74 15.20 15.61 0.29
C PRO A 74 15.71 16.71 1.24
N ALA A 75 16.12 17.87 0.73
CA ALA A 75 16.52 19.00 1.58
C ALA A 75 15.29 19.66 2.24
N ILE A 76 15.44 20.20 3.45
CA ILE A 76 14.42 21.08 4.06
C ILE A 76 14.86 22.53 3.87
N PHE A 77 14.01 23.33 3.25
CA PHE A 77 14.29 24.73 2.93
C PHE A 77 13.77 25.68 4.01
N CYS A 78 12.50 25.55 4.39
CA CYS A 78 11.89 26.39 5.42
C CYS A 78 10.74 25.66 6.13
N ILE A 79 10.39 26.16 7.32
CA ILE A 79 9.38 25.61 8.22
C ILE A 79 8.63 26.79 8.83
N ASN A 80 7.32 26.67 9.04
CA ASN A 80 6.59 27.69 9.79
C ASN A 80 6.84 27.59 11.31
N ASN A 81 6.49 28.64 12.05
CA ASN A 81 6.72 28.71 13.50
C ASN A 81 6.05 27.58 14.28
N ASP A 82 4.88 27.12 13.81
CA ASP A 82 4.08 26.10 14.48
C ASP A 82 4.49 24.67 14.11
N TYR A 83 5.47 24.48 13.23
CA TYR A 83 5.90 23.17 12.71
C TYR A 83 4.79 22.37 12.01
N THR A 84 3.72 23.02 11.53
CA THR A 84 2.64 22.38 10.78
C THR A 84 2.89 22.34 9.27
N ILE A 85 3.77 23.21 8.77
CA ILE A 85 4.13 23.33 7.35
C ILE A 85 5.65 23.36 7.22
N TYR A 86 6.19 22.56 6.31
CA TYR A 86 7.58 22.67 5.86
C TYR A 86 7.66 22.52 4.35
N ILE A 87 8.65 23.20 3.76
CA ILE A 87 8.95 23.14 2.32
C ILE A 87 10.26 22.37 2.14
N GLN A 88 10.24 21.40 1.24
CA GLN A 88 11.34 20.51 0.95
C GLN A 88 11.63 20.39 -0.55
N GLU A 89 12.78 19.81 -0.86
CA GLU A 89 13.21 19.44 -2.21
C GLU A 89 12.19 18.53 -2.91
N ASP A 90 11.86 18.86 -4.16
CA ASP A 90 11.09 17.97 -5.03
C ASP A 90 12.02 16.96 -5.71
N VAL A 91 11.98 15.74 -5.18
CA VAL A 91 12.76 14.59 -5.66
C VAL A 91 12.07 13.83 -6.80
N GLY A 92 11.04 14.41 -7.43
CA GLY A 92 10.35 13.85 -8.60
C GLY A 92 9.06 13.12 -8.26
N THR A 93 8.41 12.56 -9.29
CA THR A 93 7.12 11.85 -9.18
C THR A 93 7.23 10.35 -9.33
N GLU A 94 8.33 9.84 -9.90
CA GLU A 94 8.48 8.42 -10.18
C GLU A 94 9.20 7.73 -9.01
N SER A 95 8.56 6.70 -8.45
CA SER A 95 9.22 5.80 -7.48
C SER A 95 9.92 4.64 -8.19
N LEU A 96 10.81 3.95 -7.49
CA LEU A 96 11.44 2.71 -7.97
C LEU A 96 10.38 1.65 -8.30
N LEU A 97 9.28 1.61 -7.54
CA LEU A 97 8.15 0.73 -7.84
C LEU A 97 7.51 1.06 -9.19
N ASN A 98 7.29 2.35 -9.50
CA ASN A 98 6.70 2.74 -10.78
C ASN A 98 7.61 2.39 -11.96
N LYS A 99 8.92 2.57 -11.80
CA LYS A 99 9.92 2.15 -12.80
C LYS A 99 9.90 0.64 -13.02
N LEU A 100 9.84 -0.15 -11.95
CA LEU A 100 9.72 -1.61 -12.03
C LEU A 100 8.41 -2.06 -12.69
N GLU A 101 7.27 -1.42 -12.36
CA GLU A 101 5.97 -1.73 -12.96
C GLU A 101 5.93 -1.40 -14.47
N ALA A 102 6.62 -0.34 -14.89
CA ALA A 102 6.65 0.11 -16.27
C ALA A 102 7.65 -0.68 -17.15
N GLU A 103 8.85 -0.97 -16.63
CA GLU A 103 9.94 -1.56 -17.42
C GLU A 103 10.11 -3.07 -17.16
N GLY A 104 9.62 -3.59 -16.04
CA GLY A 104 9.89 -4.96 -15.58
C GLY A 104 11.29 -5.14 -15.00
N GLN A 105 11.72 -6.39 -14.83
CA GLN A 105 13.03 -6.75 -14.27
C GLN A 105 14.16 -6.62 -15.31
N THR A 106 14.50 -5.38 -15.69
CA THR A 106 15.61 -5.07 -16.61
C THR A 106 16.92 -4.79 -15.88
N GLU A 107 18.05 -4.80 -16.61
CA GLU A 107 19.36 -4.45 -16.05
C GLU A 107 19.39 -3.01 -15.47
N ASN A 108 18.68 -2.06 -16.11
CA ASN A 108 18.54 -0.70 -15.62
C ASN A 108 17.87 -0.67 -14.23
N ILE A 109 16.75 -1.38 -14.08
CA ILE A 109 16.04 -1.46 -12.80
C ILE A 109 16.88 -2.20 -11.75
N PHE A 110 17.59 -3.26 -12.13
CA PHE A 110 18.53 -3.95 -11.23
C PHE A 110 19.59 -2.99 -10.67
N ASN A 111 20.14 -2.12 -11.53
CA ASN A 111 21.13 -1.11 -11.14
C ASN A 111 20.53 -0.04 -10.22
N LEU A 112 19.25 0.35 -10.39
CA LEU A 112 18.56 1.22 -9.45
C LEU A 112 18.36 0.57 -8.08
N TYR A 113 18.07 -0.74 -8.02
CA TYR A 113 18.03 -1.50 -6.76
C TYR A 113 19.41 -1.55 -6.09
N LYS A 114 20.49 -1.81 -6.85
CA LYS A 114 21.86 -1.73 -6.31
C LYS A 114 22.17 -0.35 -5.74
N LYS A 115 21.91 0.72 -6.49
CA LYS A 115 22.12 2.09 -6.04
C LYS A 115 21.31 2.40 -4.77
N SER A 116 20.09 1.87 -4.69
CA SER A 116 19.24 2.00 -3.50
C SER A 116 19.82 1.27 -2.28
N LEU A 117 20.33 0.05 -2.45
CA LEU A 117 20.93 -0.73 -1.37
C LEU A 117 22.28 -0.17 -0.89
N GLN A 118 23.09 0.36 -1.81
CA GLN A 118 24.31 1.08 -1.47
C GLN A 118 24.02 2.34 -0.64
N ASN A 119 23.00 3.10 -1.06
CA ASN A 119 22.58 4.28 -0.33
C ASN A 119 21.88 3.93 1.00
N LEU A 120 21.17 2.80 1.05
CA LEU A 120 20.61 2.24 2.28
C LEU A 120 21.72 1.91 3.28
N SER A 121 22.75 1.16 2.88
CA SER A 121 23.85 0.84 3.81
C SER A 121 24.56 2.11 4.29
N ALA A 122 24.74 3.11 3.43
CA ALA A 122 25.31 4.41 3.79
C ALA A 122 24.46 5.16 4.83
N ILE A 123 23.15 5.27 4.63
CA ILE A 123 22.29 5.99 5.58
C ILE A 123 22.10 5.22 6.90
N GLN A 124 22.04 3.90 6.85
CA GLN A 124 21.95 3.08 8.07
C GLN A 124 23.22 3.21 8.92
N ILE A 125 24.39 3.06 8.30
CA ILE A 125 25.67 3.02 9.03
C ILE A 125 26.20 4.42 9.35
N LYS A 126 26.37 5.27 8.33
CA LYS A 126 26.91 6.63 8.54
C LYS A 126 25.87 7.52 9.22
N GLY A 127 24.62 7.45 8.76
CA GLY A 127 23.53 8.25 9.31
C GLY A 127 23.20 7.92 10.76
N ASN A 128 23.61 6.76 11.28
CA ASN A 128 23.45 6.42 12.70
C ASN A 128 24.39 7.20 13.62
N THR A 129 25.54 7.66 13.14
CA THR A 129 26.53 8.38 13.95
C THR A 129 25.88 9.63 14.55
N GLU A 130 25.87 9.74 15.87
CA GLU A 130 25.31 10.89 16.62
C GLU A 130 23.82 11.20 16.35
N LEU A 131 23.07 10.27 15.74
CA LEU A 131 21.64 10.47 15.50
C LEU A 131 20.87 10.48 16.83
N ASN A 132 20.05 11.50 17.04
CA ASN A 132 19.24 11.63 18.24
C ASN A 132 17.97 10.75 18.18
N TYR A 133 18.09 9.51 18.64
CA TYR A 133 16.97 8.55 18.70
C TYR A 133 15.87 8.92 19.72
N SER A 134 16.07 9.90 20.62
CA SER A 134 14.98 10.36 21.51
C SER A 134 13.81 11.00 20.74
N LEU A 135 14.05 11.39 19.48
CA LEU A 135 13.05 11.94 18.58
C LEU A 135 12.20 10.86 17.89
N CYS A 136 12.47 9.57 18.08
CA CYS A 136 11.63 8.51 17.49
C CYS A 136 10.17 8.61 17.96
N LEU A 137 9.24 8.23 17.08
CA LEU A 137 7.80 8.38 17.33
C LEU A 137 7.22 7.30 18.23
N THR A 138 7.65 6.05 18.03
CA THR A 138 7.13 4.88 18.73
C THR A 138 8.13 4.36 19.76
N ALA A 139 9.15 3.63 19.31
CA ALA A 139 10.24 3.11 20.11
C ALA A 139 11.58 3.70 19.62
N GLN A 140 12.52 3.89 20.54
CA GLN A 140 13.88 4.33 20.19
C GLN A 140 14.69 3.20 19.52
N GLU A 141 14.35 1.96 19.86
CA GLU A 141 15.02 0.77 19.38
C GLU A 141 14.01 -0.31 19.01
N PHE A 142 14.31 -1.02 17.93
CA PHE A 142 13.59 -2.21 17.51
C PHE A 142 14.02 -3.41 18.34
N GLY A 143 13.49 -3.47 19.56
CA GLY A 143 13.77 -4.49 20.55
C GLY A 143 12.80 -5.67 20.52
N LYS A 144 12.99 -6.58 21.49
CA LYS A 144 12.16 -7.77 21.70
C LYS A 144 10.66 -7.45 21.75
N GLU A 145 10.27 -6.39 22.47
CA GLU A 145 8.87 -5.99 22.63
C GLU A 145 8.21 -5.57 21.31
N THR A 146 8.94 -4.84 20.46
CA THR A 146 8.40 -4.40 19.16
C THR A 146 8.22 -5.59 18.21
N ILE A 147 9.16 -6.54 18.21
CA ILE A 147 9.05 -7.78 17.44
C ILE A 147 7.89 -8.63 17.95
N LEU A 148 7.73 -8.76 19.27
CA LEU A 148 6.62 -9.49 19.86
C LEU A 148 5.27 -8.84 19.50
N SER A 149 5.20 -7.51 19.52
CA SER A 149 3.99 -6.77 19.09
C SER A 149 3.61 -7.09 17.64
N ASP A 150 4.59 -7.18 16.74
CA ASP A 150 4.36 -7.57 15.34
C ASP A 150 3.82 -9.00 15.20
N LEU A 151 4.41 -9.94 15.94
CA LEU A 151 3.98 -11.34 15.95
C LEU A 151 2.57 -11.49 16.54
N LEU A 152 2.26 -10.73 17.59
CA LEU A 152 0.92 -10.66 18.17
C LEU A 152 -0.10 -10.02 17.22
N TYR A 153 0.30 -9.00 16.46
CA TYR A 153 -0.54 -8.40 15.43
C TYR A 153 -0.94 -9.44 14.36
N PHE A 154 0.03 -10.21 13.86
CA PHE A 154 -0.25 -11.36 12.99
C PHE A 154 -1.19 -12.37 13.67
N LYS A 155 -0.91 -12.74 14.92
CA LYS A 155 -1.69 -13.73 15.66
C LYS A 155 -3.16 -13.30 15.76
N TYR A 156 -3.43 -12.10 16.25
CA TYR A 156 -4.79 -11.65 16.53
C TYR A 156 -5.58 -11.34 15.26
N TYR A 157 -4.95 -10.70 14.28
CA TYR A 157 -5.67 -10.21 13.12
C TYR A 157 -5.70 -11.16 11.92
N PHE A 158 -4.83 -12.18 11.92
CA PHE A 158 -4.84 -13.20 10.88
C PHE A 158 -5.06 -14.59 11.48
N LEU A 159 -4.13 -15.12 12.27
CA LEU A 159 -4.16 -16.52 12.70
C LEU A 159 -5.45 -16.88 13.48
N ASP A 160 -5.83 -16.08 14.47
CA ASP A 160 -7.01 -16.35 15.31
C ASP A 160 -8.31 -16.30 14.50
N THR A 161 -8.35 -15.53 13.41
CA THR A 161 -9.52 -15.45 12.53
C THR A 161 -9.74 -16.75 11.73
N LEU A 162 -8.68 -17.55 11.53
CA LEU A 162 -8.76 -18.84 10.85
C LEU A 162 -9.42 -19.92 11.70
N LYS A 163 -9.50 -19.70 13.03
CA LYS A 163 -10.06 -20.65 14.02
C LYS A 163 -9.40 -22.04 13.97
N LEU A 164 -8.11 -22.08 13.62
CA LEU A 164 -7.33 -23.32 13.59
C LEU A 164 -6.95 -23.77 15.01
N PRO A 165 -6.90 -25.09 15.30
CA PRO A 165 -6.42 -25.59 16.58
C PRO A 165 -4.90 -25.47 16.68
N TYR A 166 -4.43 -24.77 17.72
CA TYR A 166 -3.01 -24.69 18.05
C TYR A 166 -2.79 -24.44 19.54
N ASP A 167 -1.62 -24.83 20.05
CA ASP A 167 -1.24 -24.60 21.44
C ASP A 167 -0.81 -23.14 21.61
N LYS A 168 -1.70 -22.35 22.23
CA LYS A 168 -1.48 -20.92 22.45
C LYS A 168 -0.28 -20.64 23.34
N GLN A 169 -0.01 -21.50 24.33
CA GLN A 169 1.09 -21.28 25.26
C GLN A 169 2.42 -21.63 24.59
N ALA A 170 2.48 -22.74 23.85
CA ALA A 170 3.66 -23.11 23.08
C ALA A 170 3.97 -22.08 21.98
N LEU A 171 2.95 -21.57 21.28
CA LEU A 171 3.14 -20.51 20.28
C LEU A 171 3.71 -19.22 20.89
N LEU A 172 3.20 -18.79 22.05
CA LEU A 172 3.72 -17.60 22.73
C LEU A 172 5.18 -17.79 23.20
N LYS A 173 5.54 -19.01 23.62
CA LYS A 173 6.93 -19.36 23.96
C LYS A 173 7.84 -19.28 22.72
N ASP A 174 7.37 -19.78 21.57
CA ASP A 174 8.12 -19.69 20.32
C ASP A 174 8.24 -18.24 19.82
N PHE A 175 7.20 -17.41 19.99
CA PHE A 175 7.28 -15.97 19.71
C PHE A 175 8.31 -15.26 20.60
N ASP A 176 8.36 -15.60 21.89
CA ASP A 176 9.35 -15.06 22.81
C ASP A 176 10.78 -15.45 22.40
N ALA A 177 10.98 -16.72 22.00
CA ALA A 177 12.26 -17.23 21.53
C ALA A 177 12.71 -16.52 20.24
N LEU A 178 11.83 -16.39 19.24
CA LEU A 178 12.11 -15.67 18.00
C LEU A 178 12.41 -14.20 18.23
N SER A 179 11.62 -13.54 19.09
CA SER A 179 11.82 -12.13 19.43
C SER A 179 13.17 -11.92 20.13
N THR A 180 13.55 -12.84 21.02
CA THR A 180 14.87 -12.81 21.69
C THR A 180 16.00 -12.99 20.67
N TYR A 181 15.91 -14.00 19.81
CA TYR A 181 16.89 -14.27 18.75
C TYR A 181 17.09 -13.07 17.82
N LEU A 182 15.99 -12.49 17.31
CA LEU A 182 16.03 -11.35 16.42
C LEU A 182 16.42 -10.04 17.12
N SER A 183 16.24 -9.93 18.44
CA SER A 183 16.71 -8.76 19.20
C SER A 183 18.22 -8.78 19.46
N PHE A 184 18.84 -9.96 19.39
CA PHE A 184 20.27 -10.16 19.57
C PHE A 184 21.03 -9.82 18.28
N CYS A 185 21.27 -8.52 18.08
CA CYS A 185 22.10 -8.00 17.02
C CYS A 185 23.26 -7.22 17.67
N GLU A 186 24.49 -7.64 17.38
CA GLU A 186 25.72 -7.10 17.98
C GLU A 186 25.87 -5.59 17.77
N HIS A 187 25.41 -5.10 16.61
CA HIS A 187 25.43 -3.69 16.25
C HIS A 187 24.08 -3.25 15.69
N LYS A 188 23.51 -2.21 16.30
CA LYS A 188 22.25 -1.60 15.88
C LYS A 188 22.51 -0.23 15.26
N TYR A 189 21.92 -0.02 14.09
CA TYR A 189 22.10 1.14 13.22
C TYR A 189 20.76 1.84 12.98
N PHE A 190 20.73 2.87 12.15
CA PHE A 190 19.46 3.45 11.75
C PHE A 190 18.68 2.43 10.90
N MET A 191 17.39 2.28 11.18
CA MET A 191 16.49 1.36 10.49
C MET A 191 15.22 2.12 10.13
N PHE A 192 14.85 2.15 8.86
CA PHE A 192 13.67 2.86 8.35
C PHE A 192 12.36 2.26 8.84
N ARG A 193 12.34 0.93 9.09
CA ARG A 193 11.16 0.14 9.45
C ARG A 193 10.14 -0.06 8.32
N ASP A 194 10.01 0.89 7.39
CA ASP A 194 9.17 0.74 6.20
C ASP A 194 9.93 1.10 4.91
N PHE A 195 11.11 0.50 4.72
CA PHE A 195 11.91 0.68 3.52
C PHE A 195 11.36 -0.13 2.34
N GLN A 196 10.54 0.52 1.51
CA GLN A 196 9.86 -0.12 0.38
C GLN A 196 10.12 0.66 -0.92
N SER A 197 10.02 -0.02 -2.06
CA SER A 197 10.33 0.56 -3.39
C SER A 197 9.48 1.79 -3.74
N ARG A 198 8.29 1.93 -3.16
CA ARG A 198 7.43 3.13 -3.32
C ARG A 198 7.97 4.38 -2.61
N ASN A 199 8.84 4.20 -1.60
CA ASN A 199 9.43 5.26 -0.79
C ASN A 199 10.84 5.64 -1.30
N ILE A 200 11.22 5.12 -2.48
CA ILE A 200 12.49 5.41 -3.15
C ILE A 200 12.16 6.18 -4.43
N MET A 201 12.45 7.48 -4.44
CA MET A 201 12.16 8.38 -5.56
C MET A 201 13.33 8.40 -6.54
N ILE A 202 13.01 8.37 -7.83
CA ILE A 202 13.97 8.34 -8.93
C ILE A 202 13.90 9.65 -9.71
N LYS A 203 15.01 10.37 -9.77
CA LYS A 203 15.16 11.59 -10.58
C LYS A 203 16.56 11.63 -11.20
N ASN A 204 16.64 11.70 -12.53
CA ASN A 204 17.91 11.71 -13.27
C ASN A 204 18.85 10.56 -12.87
N ASN A 205 18.34 9.32 -12.78
CA ASN A 205 19.04 8.13 -12.30
C ASN A 205 19.62 8.23 -10.86
N SER A 206 19.25 9.26 -10.10
CA SER A 206 19.54 9.37 -8.67
C SER A 206 18.37 8.88 -7.85
N VAL A 207 18.69 8.27 -6.71
CA VAL A 207 17.71 7.75 -5.76
C VAL A 207 17.64 8.69 -4.57
N SER A 208 16.45 8.92 -4.05
CA SER A 208 16.22 9.68 -2.81
C SER A 208 15.17 8.98 -1.97
N PHE A 209 15.39 8.92 -0.67
CA PHE A 209 14.51 8.25 0.26
C PHE A 209 13.54 9.24 0.90
N ILE A 210 12.29 8.83 1.03
CA ILE A 210 11.24 9.54 1.74
C ILE A 210 10.62 8.62 2.79
N ASP A 211 9.75 9.18 3.63
CA ASP A 211 8.95 8.42 4.61
C ASP A 211 9.75 7.67 5.68
N PHE A 212 10.82 8.30 6.18
CA PHE A 212 11.75 7.71 7.17
C PHE A 212 11.55 8.21 8.61
N GLN A 213 10.51 8.99 8.88
CA GLN A 213 10.20 9.52 10.22
C GLN A 213 9.72 8.45 11.20
N GLY A 214 9.33 7.28 10.70
CA GLY A 214 9.08 6.08 11.53
C GLY A 214 10.35 5.31 11.89
N GLY A 215 11.52 5.76 11.42
CA GLY A 215 12.80 5.09 11.65
C GLY A 215 13.23 5.10 13.11
N MET A 216 14.01 4.08 13.48
CA MET A 216 14.49 3.82 14.84
C MET A 216 15.82 3.07 14.80
N LYS A 217 16.42 2.80 15.96
CA LYS A 217 17.64 2.01 16.03
C LYS A 217 17.31 0.53 15.84
N GLY A 218 17.97 -0.19 14.93
CA GLY A 218 17.62 -1.56 14.61
C GLY A 218 18.68 -2.30 13.79
N ALA A 219 18.33 -3.49 13.33
CA ALA A 219 19.23 -4.34 12.56
C ALA A 219 19.24 -3.97 11.07
N LEU A 220 20.42 -4.03 10.45
CA LEU A 220 20.64 -3.71 9.04
C LEU A 220 19.73 -4.53 8.10
N GLN A 221 19.56 -5.81 8.43
CA GLN A 221 18.82 -6.81 7.67
C GLN A 221 17.36 -6.43 7.42
N TYR A 222 16.74 -5.71 8.37
CA TYR A 222 15.29 -5.50 8.36
C TYR A 222 14.82 -4.70 7.14
N ASP A 223 15.52 -3.61 6.82
CA ASP A 223 15.15 -2.76 5.68
C ASP A 223 15.45 -3.44 4.34
N VAL A 224 16.50 -4.26 4.27
CA VAL A 224 16.80 -5.10 3.11
C VAL A 224 15.69 -6.11 2.88
N ALA A 225 15.21 -6.76 3.95
CA ALA A 225 14.08 -7.69 3.87
C ALA A 225 12.81 -6.97 3.41
N SER A 226 12.55 -5.77 3.94
CA SER A 226 11.40 -4.94 3.58
C SER A 226 11.37 -4.54 2.11
N LEU A 227 12.54 -4.26 1.52
CA LEU A 227 12.65 -3.89 0.10
C LEU A 227 12.57 -5.12 -0.82
N LEU A 228 13.30 -6.19 -0.52
CA LEU A 228 13.47 -7.32 -1.44
C LEU A 228 12.29 -8.32 -1.43
N TRP A 229 11.55 -8.39 -0.32
CA TRP A 229 10.41 -9.31 -0.16
C TRP A 229 9.04 -8.61 -0.21
N GLN A 230 8.99 -7.39 -0.76
CA GLN A 230 7.73 -6.71 -0.98
C GLN A 230 6.86 -7.49 -1.99
N ALA A 231 5.67 -7.94 -1.56
CA ALA A 231 4.76 -8.74 -2.38
C ALA A 231 4.42 -8.07 -3.74
N LYS A 232 4.18 -6.76 -3.73
CA LYS A 232 3.84 -5.99 -4.93
C LYS A 232 4.98 -5.89 -5.95
N ALA A 233 6.25 -5.95 -5.52
CA ALA A 233 7.40 -5.86 -6.42
C ALA A 233 7.71 -7.21 -7.10
N ALA A 234 7.29 -8.33 -6.51
CA ALA A 234 7.43 -9.68 -7.09
C ALA A 234 8.82 -9.99 -7.68
N LEU A 235 9.89 -9.55 -7.02
CA LEU A 235 11.26 -9.78 -7.49
C LEU A 235 11.56 -11.27 -7.60
N SER A 236 12.32 -11.65 -8.64
CA SER A 236 12.79 -13.02 -8.80
C SER A 236 13.73 -13.42 -7.66
N ASN A 237 13.82 -14.71 -7.37
CA ASN A 237 14.67 -15.21 -6.29
C ASN A 237 16.16 -14.97 -6.57
N GLU A 238 16.56 -15.08 -7.83
CA GLU A 238 17.90 -14.71 -8.29
C GLU A 238 18.24 -13.26 -7.95
N TRP A 239 17.32 -12.32 -8.22
CA TRP A 239 17.51 -10.91 -7.88
C TRP A 239 17.62 -10.70 -6.38
N LYS A 240 16.73 -11.32 -5.58
CA LYS A 240 16.77 -11.20 -4.12
C LYS A 240 18.13 -11.65 -3.56
N GLU A 241 18.68 -12.74 -4.07
CA GLU A 241 19.96 -13.29 -3.60
C GLU A 241 21.14 -12.41 -4.04
N LYS A 242 21.21 -12.02 -5.32
CA LYS A 242 22.27 -11.14 -5.82
C LYS A 242 22.27 -9.78 -5.13
N LEU A 243 21.09 -9.19 -4.91
CA LEU A 243 20.93 -7.90 -4.25
C LEU A 243 21.27 -7.97 -2.75
N LEU A 244 20.90 -9.05 -2.06
CA LEU A 244 21.29 -9.27 -0.67
C LEU A 244 22.81 -9.37 -0.52
N LEU A 245 23.47 -10.18 -1.37
CA LEU A 245 24.92 -10.32 -1.34
C LEU A 245 25.61 -8.97 -1.64
N TYR A 246 25.11 -8.24 -2.64
CA TYR A 246 25.61 -6.90 -2.95
C TYR A 246 25.47 -5.94 -1.76
N TYR A 247 24.34 -5.96 -1.04
CA TYR A 247 24.15 -5.15 0.16
C TYR A 247 25.18 -5.52 1.25
N ILE A 248 25.42 -6.82 1.48
CA ILE A 248 26.43 -7.27 2.46
C ILE A 248 27.81 -6.72 2.07
N ASP A 249 28.19 -6.80 0.80
CA ASP A 249 29.47 -6.26 0.30
C ASP A 249 29.59 -4.75 0.58
N GLU A 250 28.53 -3.97 0.36
CA GLU A 250 28.53 -2.52 0.63
C GLU A 250 28.57 -2.22 2.14
N ALA A 251 27.89 -3.03 2.97
CA ALA A 251 27.95 -2.90 4.43
C ALA A 251 29.36 -3.20 4.97
N GLU A 252 30.02 -4.27 4.50
CA GLU A 252 31.39 -4.63 4.89
C GLU A 252 32.37 -3.48 4.62
N LYS A 253 32.27 -2.82 3.47
CA LYS A 253 33.10 -1.65 3.11
C LYS A 253 32.94 -0.50 4.10
N LEU A 254 31.71 -0.23 4.53
CA LEU A 254 31.39 0.88 5.42
C LEU A 254 31.76 0.58 6.88
N LEU A 255 31.57 -0.66 7.32
CA LEU A 255 31.94 -1.10 8.66
C LEU A 255 33.45 -1.32 8.82
N GLN A 256 34.19 -1.44 7.72
CA GLN A 256 35.61 -1.78 7.70
C GLN A 256 35.91 -3.11 8.41
N GLN A 257 34.94 -4.02 8.41
CA GLN A 257 35.06 -5.36 9.00
C GLN A 257 34.31 -6.37 8.13
N LYS A 258 34.75 -7.63 8.19
CA LYS A 258 34.04 -8.73 7.53
C LYS A 258 32.78 -9.09 8.31
N ILE A 259 31.69 -9.33 7.59
CA ILE A 259 30.44 -9.84 8.13
C ILE A 259 30.44 -11.36 7.94
N GLU A 260 30.16 -12.11 9.01
CA GLU A 260 29.92 -13.54 8.88
C GLU A 260 28.58 -13.76 8.16
N ARG A 261 28.68 -14.12 6.87
CA ARG A 261 27.53 -14.11 5.95
C ARG A 261 26.44 -15.10 6.36
N SER A 262 26.80 -16.27 6.88
CA SER A 262 25.79 -17.27 7.22
C SER A 262 24.89 -16.81 8.38
N THR A 263 25.46 -16.20 9.41
CA THR A 263 24.75 -15.57 10.53
C THR A 263 23.90 -14.41 10.04
N PHE A 264 24.46 -13.52 9.21
CA PHE A 264 23.73 -12.39 8.65
C PHE A 264 22.50 -12.86 7.86
N ILE A 265 22.66 -13.87 7.00
CA ILE A 265 21.58 -14.44 6.17
C ILE A 265 20.53 -15.15 7.03
N ASN A 266 20.93 -15.88 8.08
CA ASN A 266 19.99 -16.55 8.99
C ASN A 266 19.13 -15.54 9.77
N GLN A 267 19.75 -14.45 10.26
CA GLN A 267 19.02 -13.36 10.91
C GLN A 267 18.13 -12.61 9.91
N TYR A 268 18.63 -12.35 8.70
CA TYR A 268 17.86 -11.77 7.60
C TYR A 268 16.60 -12.59 7.30
N ASN A 269 16.72 -13.92 7.21
CA ASN A 269 15.57 -14.80 6.99
C ASN A 269 14.54 -14.66 8.13
N GLY A 270 14.97 -14.52 9.38
CA GLY A 270 14.04 -14.28 10.48
C GLY A 270 13.30 -12.94 10.37
N TYR A 271 13.96 -11.87 9.89
CA TYR A 271 13.27 -10.61 9.59
C TYR A 271 12.38 -10.70 8.35
N VAL A 272 12.74 -11.47 7.33
CA VAL A 272 11.86 -11.76 6.19
C VAL A 272 10.58 -12.44 6.69
N LEU A 273 10.70 -13.47 7.53
CA LEU A 273 9.54 -14.13 8.14
C LEU A 273 8.67 -13.12 8.90
N LEU A 274 9.28 -12.29 9.74
CA LEU A 274 8.57 -11.25 10.48
C LEU A 274 7.80 -10.29 9.54
N ARG A 275 8.42 -9.84 8.45
CA ARG A 275 7.77 -8.97 7.44
C ARG A 275 6.60 -9.66 6.76
N LEU A 276 6.75 -10.92 6.35
CA LEU A 276 5.68 -11.69 5.73
C LEU A 276 4.47 -11.81 6.66
N LEU A 277 4.72 -12.00 7.95
CA LEU A 277 3.66 -12.12 8.96
C LEU A 277 3.00 -10.77 9.27
N GLN A 278 3.75 -9.68 9.33
CA GLN A 278 3.17 -8.34 9.43
C GLN A 278 2.23 -8.03 8.27
N VAL A 279 2.63 -8.40 7.05
CA VAL A 279 1.80 -8.24 5.85
C VAL A 279 0.52 -9.07 5.97
N LEU A 280 0.61 -10.34 6.38
CA LEU A 280 -0.56 -11.18 6.62
C LEU A 280 -1.46 -10.63 7.75
N GLY A 281 -0.88 -10.13 8.84
CA GLY A 281 -1.61 -9.45 9.91
C GLY A 281 -2.37 -8.22 9.39
N ALA A 282 -1.74 -7.42 8.52
CA ALA A 282 -2.37 -6.23 7.94
C ALA A 282 -3.50 -6.62 6.98
N TYR A 283 -3.30 -7.66 6.16
CA TYR A 283 -4.33 -8.21 5.29
C TYR A 283 -5.49 -8.81 6.08
N GLY A 284 -5.21 -9.50 7.19
CA GLY A 284 -6.20 -10.02 8.11
C GLY A 284 -7.02 -8.89 8.76
N PHE A 285 -6.36 -7.87 9.30
CA PHE A 285 -7.06 -6.72 9.90
C PHE A 285 -7.91 -5.96 8.87
N ARG A 286 -7.32 -5.56 7.74
CA ARG A 286 -8.03 -4.75 6.75
C ARG A 286 -9.05 -5.57 5.95
N GLY A 287 -8.72 -6.81 5.62
CA GLY A 287 -9.56 -7.70 4.83
C GLY A 287 -10.63 -8.39 5.65
N LEU A 288 -10.25 -9.15 6.68
CA LEU A 288 -11.17 -10.00 7.45
C LEU A 288 -11.94 -9.21 8.51
N PHE A 289 -11.31 -8.20 9.13
CA PHE A 289 -11.94 -7.41 10.18
C PHE A 289 -12.63 -6.15 9.65
N GLU A 290 -11.95 -5.31 8.86
CA GLU A 290 -12.55 -4.11 8.24
C GLU A 290 -13.32 -4.38 6.93
N ARG A 291 -13.32 -5.61 6.42
CA ARG A 291 -14.05 -6.02 5.19
C ARG A 291 -13.67 -5.23 3.94
N LYS A 292 -12.39 -4.93 3.75
CA LYS A 292 -11.89 -4.27 2.54
C LYS A 292 -11.48 -5.31 1.49
N ALA A 293 -12.26 -5.43 0.42
CA ALA A 293 -12.12 -6.46 -0.62
C ALA A 293 -10.69 -6.61 -1.20
N HIS A 294 -10.02 -5.50 -1.52
CA HIS A 294 -8.67 -5.53 -2.10
C HIS A 294 -7.60 -6.13 -1.16
N PHE A 295 -7.82 -6.11 0.15
CA PHE A 295 -6.95 -6.78 1.11
C PHE A 295 -7.23 -8.28 1.17
N LEU A 296 -8.50 -8.71 1.02
CA LEU A 296 -8.85 -10.14 0.93
C LEU A 296 -8.19 -10.80 -0.29
N THR A 297 -8.25 -10.15 -1.45
CA THR A 297 -7.61 -10.65 -2.68
C THR A 297 -6.08 -10.71 -2.59
N SER A 298 -5.48 -10.05 -1.59
CA SER A 298 -4.03 -10.08 -1.36
C SER A 298 -3.57 -11.20 -0.42
N ILE A 299 -4.48 -11.81 0.36
CA ILE A 299 -4.16 -12.89 1.29
C ILE A 299 -3.49 -14.09 0.59
N PRO A 300 -4.00 -14.61 -0.54
CA PRO A 300 -3.38 -15.74 -1.24
C PRO A 300 -1.93 -15.47 -1.64
N LEU A 301 -1.64 -14.26 -2.15
CA LEU A 301 -0.28 -13.85 -2.51
C LEU A 301 0.66 -13.83 -1.30
N GLY A 302 0.18 -13.35 -0.16
CA GLY A 302 0.93 -13.37 1.10
C GLY A 302 1.22 -14.80 1.57
N LEU A 303 0.23 -15.69 1.50
CA LEU A 303 0.38 -17.09 1.88
C LEU A 303 1.30 -17.87 0.92
N LEU A 304 1.25 -17.61 -0.39
CA LEU A 304 2.18 -18.18 -1.37
C LEU A 304 3.63 -17.75 -1.10
N ASN A 305 3.85 -16.47 -0.77
CA ASN A 305 5.19 -16.00 -0.37
C ASN A 305 5.68 -16.68 0.91
N LEU A 306 4.79 -16.85 1.90
CA LEU A 306 5.12 -17.57 3.12
C LEU A 306 5.44 -19.04 2.83
N LYS A 307 4.62 -19.72 2.02
CA LYS A 307 4.86 -21.11 1.60
C LYS A 307 6.24 -21.26 0.95
N TYR A 308 6.53 -20.42 -0.05
CA TYR A 308 7.82 -20.41 -0.71
C TYR A 308 8.97 -20.18 0.29
N PHE A 309 8.81 -19.23 1.22
CA PHE A 309 9.80 -18.97 2.26
C PHE A 309 10.07 -20.21 3.12
N LEU A 310 9.03 -20.88 3.61
CA LEU A 310 9.15 -22.07 4.46
C LEU A 310 9.80 -23.26 3.74
N GLU A 311 9.61 -23.38 2.43
CA GLU A 311 10.19 -24.44 1.60
C GLU A 311 11.67 -24.19 1.26
N ASN A 312 12.09 -22.92 1.16
CA ASN A 312 13.37 -22.55 0.57
C ASN A 312 14.34 -21.83 1.52
N LYS A 313 13.87 -21.35 2.67
CA LYS A 313 14.65 -20.57 3.62
C LYS A 313 14.51 -21.18 5.02
N LYS A 314 15.54 -20.95 5.85
CA LYS A 314 15.57 -21.39 7.24
C LYS A 314 15.86 -20.22 8.14
N VAL A 315 15.16 -20.18 9.27
CA VAL A 315 15.50 -19.29 10.39
C VAL A 315 16.48 -20.05 11.29
N GLY A 316 17.47 -19.36 11.84
CA GLY A 316 18.55 -19.98 12.62
C GLY A 316 18.17 -20.52 14.00
N ILE A 317 16.87 -20.72 14.30
CA ILE A 317 16.35 -21.19 15.59
C ILE A 317 15.26 -22.23 15.42
N SER A 318 14.99 -22.99 16.48
CA SER A 318 13.90 -23.96 16.53
C SER A 318 12.66 -23.33 17.18
N THR A 319 11.53 -23.36 16.47
CA THR A 319 10.23 -22.87 16.94
C THR A 319 9.14 -23.87 16.54
N PRO A 320 9.03 -25.02 17.24
CA PRO A 320 8.29 -26.17 16.74
C PRO A 320 6.78 -25.96 16.58
N GLU A 321 6.13 -25.29 17.53
CA GLU A 321 4.70 -25.00 17.43
C GLU A 321 4.45 -23.94 16.38
N PHE A 322 5.32 -22.92 16.33
CA PHE A 322 5.22 -21.90 15.31
C PHE A 322 5.41 -22.47 13.90
N ASP A 323 6.41 -23.31 13.69
CA ASP A 323 6.67 -23.99 12.41
C ASP A 323 5.46 -24.83 11.98
N ARG A 324 4.84 -25.54 12.93
CA ARG A 324 3.61 -26.32 12.68
C ARG A 324 2.46 -25.41 12.25
N VAL A 325 2.24 -24.30 12.96
CA VAL A 325 1.22 -23.31 12.61
C VAL A 325 1.47 -22.70 11.24
N LEU A 326 2.72 -22.28 10.96
CA LEU A 326 3.11 -21.69 9.69
C LEU A 326 2.90 -22.65 8.51
N LYS A 327 3.24 -23.93 8.67
CA LYS A 327 2.94 -24.97 7.66
C LYS A 327 1.45 -25.18 7.46
N THR A 328 0.66 -25.11 8.53
CA THR A 328 -0.80 -25.26 8.46
C THR A 328 -1.43 -24.10 7.69
N ILE A 329 -1.06 -22.85 8.00
CA ILE A 329 -1.62 -21.68 7.31
C ILE A 329 -1.14 -21.54 5.87
N ALA A 330 0.06 -22.05 5.55
CA ALA A 330 0.63 -22.06 4.22
C ALA A 330 0.24 -23.32 3.41
N SER A 331 -0.69 -24.13 3.91
CA SER A 331 -1.19 -25.31 3.21
C SER A 331 -1.93 -24.93 1.93
N VAL A 332 -1.98 -25.86 0.97
CA VAL A 332 -2.75 -25.68 -0.28
C VAL A 332 -4.22 -25.39 0.04
N GLU A 333 -4.81 -26.16 0.95
CA GLU A 333 -6.19 -25.99 1.41
C GLU A 333 -6.46 -24.57 1.97
N THR A 334 -5.56 -24.03 2.80
CA THR A 334 -5.74 -22.68 3.35
C THR A 334 -5.60 -21.62 2.27
N ILE A 335 -4.65 -21.78 1.34
CA ILE A 335 -4.46 -20.86 0.22
C ILE A 335 -5.71 -20.85 -0.67
N GLU A 336 -6.22 -22.03 -1.03
CA GLU A 336 -7.42 -22.19 -1.86
C GLU A 336 -8.65 -21.54 -1.20
N LYS A 337 -8.82 -21.68 0.12
CA LYS A 337 -9.91 -21.02 0.86
C LYS A 337 -9.93 -19.49 0.70
N PHE A 338 -8.79 -18.85 0.50
CA PHE A 338 -8.70 -17.40 0.27
C PHE A 338 -8.61 -17.03 -1.21
N THR A 339 -8.49 -18.01 -2.11
CA THR A 339 -8.32 -17.77 -3.54
C THR A 339 -9.70 -17.69 -4.19
N PRO A 340 -10.12 -16.51 -4.69
CA PRO A 340 -11.40 -16.40 -5.38
C PRO A 340 -11.39 -17.25 -6.66
N PRO A 341 -12.50 -17.94 -6.99
CA PRO A 341 -12.60 -18.68 -8.25
C PRO A 341 -12.30 -17.77 -9.45
N GLN A 342 -11.59 -18.28 -10.44
CA GLN A 342 -11.25 -17.52 -11.64
C GLN A 342 -12.04 -18.07 -12.83
N ALA A 343 -12.71 -17.18 -13.55
CA ALA A 343 -13.31 -17.51 -14.83
C ALA A 343 -12.21 -17.72 -15.88
N ASN A 344 -12.47 -18.67 -16.78
CA ASN A 344 -11.63 -18.99 -17.91
C ASN A 344 -12.46 -18.97 -19.22
N GLU A 345 -11.87 -19.39 -20.33
CA GLU A 345 -12.52 -19.36 -21.64
C GLU A 345 -13.80 -20.21 -21.70
N HIS A 346 -13.85 -21.29 -20.91
CA HIS A 346 -14.98 -22.23 -20.82
C HIS A 346 -16.02 -21.85 -19.76
N THR A 347 -15.77 -20.82 -18.94
CA THR A 347 -16.73 -20.37 -17.94
C THR A 347 -17.98 -19.80 -18.65
N PRO A 348 -19.18 -20.37 -18.39
CA PRO A 348 -20.40 -19.93 -19.06
C PRO A 348 -20.90 -18.58 -18.54
N LEU A 349 -20.62 -18.26 -17.27
CA LEU A 349 -21.14 -17.07 -16.59
C LEU A 349 -20.78 -15.77 -17.30
N ARG A 350 -21.81 -15.05 -17.74
CA ARG A 350 -21.76 -13.68 -18.25
C ARG A 350 -22.49 -12.76 -17.28
N VAL A 351 -21.84 -11.67 -16.90
CA VAL A 351 -22.45 -10.67 -16.03
C VAL A 351 -22.81 -9.43 -16.84
N THR A 352 -24.06 -9.01 -16.77
CA THR A 352 -24.55 -7.78 -17.41
C THR A 352 -24.81 -6.74 -16.33
N ILE A 353 -24.15 -5.59 -16.43
CA ILE A 353 -24.29 -4.50 -15.47
C ILE A 353 -24.96 -3.31 -16.15
N ASN A 354 -26.10 -2.89 -15.61
CA ASN A 354 -26.85 -1.76 -16.13
C ASN A 354 -26.76 -0.56 -15.19
N SER A 355 -26.63 0.64 -15.74
CA SER A 355 -26.95 1.87 -15.03
C SER A 355 -28.20 2.49 -15.62
N PHE A 356 -29.14 2.91 -14.77
CA PHE A 356 -30.43 3.43 -15.23
C PHE A 356 -30.98 4.59 -14.41
N SER A 357 -31.96 5.27 -14.99
CA SER A 357 -32.79 6.28 -14.34
C SER A 357 -34.09 5.65 -13.86
N TYR A 358 -34.43 5.83 -12.59
CA TYR A 358 -35.75 5.45 -12.07
C TYR A 358 -36.91 6.14 -12.80
N LYS A 359 -36.67 7.25 -13.52
CA LYS A 359 -37.68 7.89 -14.37
C LYS A 359 -37.99 7.11 -15.66
N LYS A 360 -37.13 6.17 -16.06
CA LYS A 360 -37.28 5.33 -17.24
C LYS A 360 -37.61 3.86 -16.93
N GLY A 361 -37.71 3.51 -15.64
CA GLY A 361 -37.99 2.15 -15.20
C GLY A 361 -36.73 1.32 -14.94
N ILE A 362 -36.90 0.20 -14.24
CA ILE A 362 -35.85 -0.79 -14.01
C ILE A 362 -35.68 -1.59 -15.33
N PRO A 363 -34.44 -1.86 -15.79
CA PRO A 363 -34.21 -2.66 -16.99
C PRO A 363 -34.84 -4.06 -16.86
N GLU A 364 -35.50 -4.53 -17.92
CA GLU A 364 -36.02 -5.90 -18.00
C GLU A 364 -34.89 -6.92 -18.13
N ASP A 365 -35.08 -8.10 -17.54
CA ASP A 365 -34.18 -9.24 -17.66
C ASP A 365 -34.93 -10.39 -18.33
N THR A 366 -34.49 -10.76 -19.52
CA THR A 366 -35.07 -11.86 -20.32
C THR A 366 -34.28 -13.17 -20.19
N SER A 367 -33.30 -13.23 -19.28
CA SER A 367 -32.54 -14.45 -19.01
C SER A 367 -33.35 -15.46 -18.19
N GLU A 368 -32.95 -16.73 -18.25
CA GLU A 368 -33.66 -17.86 -17.61
C GLU A 368 -33.83 -17.69 -16.08
N ASN A 369 -32.89 -17.01 -15.42
CA ASN A 369 -32.92 -16.78 -13.98
C ASN A 369 -33.93 -15.69 -13.55
N GLY A 370 -34.55 -14.98 -14.51
CA GLY A 370 -35.70 -14.09 -14.26
C GLY A 370 -35.39 -12.85 -13.43
N GLY A 371 -34.14 -12.41 -13.38
CA GLY A 371 -33.73 -11.20 -12.67
C GLY A 371 -32.33 -11.26 -12.07
N GLY A 372 -31.99 -10.20 -11.36
CA GLY A 372 -30.76 -10.12 -10.59
C GLY A 372 -30.82 -8.94 -9.62
N PHE A 373 -29.68 -8.32 -9.32
CA PHE A 373 -29.65 -7.25 -8.33
C PHE A 373 -30.21 -5.93 -8.87
N VAL A 374 -30.89 -5.17 -8.01
CA VAL A 374 -31.26 -3.77 -8.27
C VAL A 374 -30.90 -2.93 -7.04
N PHE A 375 -29.94 -2.03 -7.20
CA PHE A 375 -29.44 -1.15 -6.13
C PHE A 375 -29.90 0.29 -6.34
N ASP A 376 -30.59 0.85 -5.35
CA ASP A 376 -31.06 2.24 -5.36
C ASP A 376 -29.98 3.20 -4.82
N MET A 377 -29.45 4.04 -5.69
CA MET A 377 -28.41 5.01 -5.37
C MET A 377 -28.97 6.39 -5.01
N ARG A 378 -30.29 6.57 -4.95
CA ARG A 378 -30.91 7.90 -4.75
C ARG A 378 -30.57 8.53 -3.40
N GLY A 379 -30.21 7.73 -2.40
CA GLY A 379 -29.78 8.18 -1.07
C GLY A 379 -28.35 8.74 -1.00
N ILE A 380 -27.49 8.49 -2.00
CA ILE A 380 -26.15 9.08 -2.07
C ILE A 380 -26.25 10.53 -2.58
N LEU A 381 -25.46 11.45 -2.02
CA LEU A 381 -25.46 12.87 -2.41
C LEU A 381 -25.30 13.02 -3.93
N ASN A 382 -26.14 13.85 -4.55
CA ASN A 382 -26.23 13.97 -6.00
C ASN A 382 -25.25 15.02 -6.56
N PRO A 383 -24.22 14.64 -7.35
CA PRO A 383 -23.25 15.58 -7.90
C PRO A 383 -23.89 16.62 -8.81
N GLY A 384 -24.87 16.21 -9.63
CA GLY A 384 -25.55 17.09 -10.60
C GLY A 384 -26.38 18.24 -10.01
N ARG A 385 -26.36 18.46 -8.68
CA ARG A 385 -26.89 19.69 -8.06
C ARG A 385 -25.89 20.84 -8.11
N GLN A 386 -24.62 20.57 -8.41
CA GLN A 386 -23.59 21.58 -8.58
C GLN A 386 -23.32 21.76 -10.07
N GLU A 387 -23.29 23.02 -10.54
CA GLU A 387 -23.13 23.35 -11.96
C GLU A 387 -21.86 22.72 -12.56
N VAL A 388 -20.77 22.65 -11.80
CA VAL A 388 -19.49 22.06 -12.23
C VAL A 388 -19.56 20.57 -12.61
N TYR A 389 -20.56 19.83 -12.12
CA TYR A 389 -20.74 18.40 -12.42
C TYR A 389 -21.92 18.12 -13.36
N LYS A 390 -22.71 19.14 -13.71
CA LYS A 390 -23.99 19.00 -14.41
C LYS A 390 -23.86 18.34 -15.79
N TYR A 391 -22.78 18.68 -16.50
CA TYR A 391 -22.49 18.19 -17.85
C TYR A 391 -21.53 17.00 -17.87
N LEU A 392 -21.10 16.53 -16.69
CA LEU A 392 -20.22 15.38 -16.53
C LEU A 392 -21.04 14.13 -16.18
N SER A 393 -20.43 12.96 -16.30
CA SER A 393 -21.01 11.65 -16.00
C SER A 393 -20.22 10.94 -14.91
N GLY A 394 -20.71 9.78 -14.46
CA GLY A 394 -19.95 8.92 -13.54
C GLY A 394 -18.64 8.37 -14.11
N LYS A 395 -18.39 8.52 -15.42
CA LYS A 395 -17.13 8.16 -16.08
C LYS A 395 -16.05 9.23 -15.88
N ASP A 396 -16.44 10.48 -15.59
CA ASP A 396 -15.51 11.61 -15.55
C ASP A 396 -14.84 11.77 -14.19
N LYS A 397 -13.51 11.94 -14.20
CA LYS A 397 -12.68 12.00 -12.99
C LYS A 397 -13.18 13.00 -11.92
N PRO A 398 -13.62 14.24 -12.26
CA PRO A 398 -14.16 15.16 -11.25
C PRO A 398 -15.39 14.62 -10.51
N VAL A 399 -16.25 13.86 -11.20
CA VAL A 399 -17.44 13.24 -10.58
C VAL A 399 -17.04 12.04 -9.73
N GLN A 400 -16.06 11.24 -10.20
CA GLN A 400 -15.50 10.14 -9.40
C GLN A 400 -14.92 10.66 -8.09
N ASP A 401 -14.07 11.68 -8.15
CA ASP A 401 -13.45 12.30 -6.98
C ASP A 401 -14.51 12.87 -6.03
N PHE A 402 -15.54 13.51 -6.56
CA PHE A 402 -16.65 13.98 -5.74
C PHE A 402 -17.34 12.82 -5.00
N LEU A 403 -17.69 11.75 -5.72
CA LEU A 403 -18.37 10.59 -5.13
C LEU A 403 -17.50 9.88 -4.09
N GLU A 404 -16.20 9.71 -4.36
CA GLU A 404 -15.26 9.05 -3.47
C GLU A 404 -14.97 9.86 -2.20
N GLN A 405 -14.76 11.18 -2.34
CA GLN A 405 -14.24 12.01 -1.25
C GLN A 405 -15.34 12.74 -0.48
N ASN A 406 -16.49 13.02 -1.10
CA ASN A 406 -17.53 13.87 -0.51
C ASN A 406 -18.84 13.11 -0.22
N THR A 407 -18.87 11.79 -0.42
CA THR A 407 -20.08 10.99 -0.20
C THR A 407 -19.77 9.63 0.46
N LYS A 408 -20.84 8.88 0.80
CA LYS A 408 -20.73 7.50 1.33
C LYS A 408 -20.67 6.43 0.22
N MET A 409 -20.41 6.81 -1.04
CA MET A 409 -20.36 5.89 -2.17
C MET A 409 -19.40 4.70 -1.96
N PRO A 410 -18.15 4.88 -1.46
CA PRO A 410 -17.25 3.74 -1.25
C PRO A 410 -17.78 2.73 -0.23
N VAL A 411 -18.40 3.22 0.85
CA VAL A 411 -18.98 2.36 1.89
C VAL A 411 -20.16 1.57 1.32
N PHE A 412 -21.03 2.24 0.55
CA PHE A 412 -22.16 1.61 -0.10
C PHE A 412 -21.73 0.51 -1.08
N LEU A 413 -20.76 0.79 -1.96
CA LEU A 413 -20.29 -0.17 -2.96
C LEU A 413 -19.63 -1.40 -2.34
N ASN A 414 -18.85 -1.25 -1.26
CA ASN A 414 -18.28 -2.40 -0.57
C ASN A 414 -19.38 -3.35 -0.05
N SER A 415 -20.45 -2.83 0.55
CA SER A 415 -21.57 -3.66 1.00
C SER A 415 -22.34 -4.32 -0.15
N VAL A 416 -22.43 -3.63 -1.28
CA VAL A 416 -23.00 -4.21 -2.51
C VAL A 416 -22.13 -5.34 -3.05
N TRP A 417 -20.81 -5.15 -3.08
CA TRP A 417 -19.88 -6.17 -3.55
C TRP A 417 -19.86 -7.40 -2.66
N ASP A 418 -19.98 -7.27 -1.34
CA ASP A 418 -20.12 -8.43 -0.45
C ASP A 418 -21.31 -9.34 -0.85
N LEU A 419 -22.44 -8.74 -1.25
CA LEU A 419 -23.63 -9.48 -1.69
C LEU A 419 -23.45 -10.09 -3.09
N ILE A 420 -22.88 -9.32 -4.02
CA ILE A 420 -22.61 -9.78 -5.39
C ILE A 420 -21.59 -10.92 -5.38
N ASP A 421 -20.48 -10.76 -4.66
CA ASP A 421 -19.36 -11.71 -4.58
C ASP A 421 -19.85 -13.07 -4.10
N THR A 422 -20.67 -13.09 -3.05
CA THR A 422 -21.29 -14.32 -2.54
C THR A 422 -22.05 -15.07 -3.65
N ASN A 423 -22.79 -14.35 -4.50
CA ASN A 423 -23.58 -14.97 -5.56
C ASN A 423 -22.72 -15.36 -6.75
N VAL A 424 -21.77 -14.50 -7.14
CA VAL A 424 -20.84 -14.77 -8.24
C VAL A 424 -20.03 -16.03 -7.97
N GLU A 425 -19.52 -16.21 -6.75
CA GLU A 425 -18.77 -17.41 -6.37
C GLU A 425 -19.64 -18.68 -6.50
N ASN A 426 -20.85 -18.66 -5.95
CA ASN A 426 -21.80 -19.77 -6.09
C ASN A 426 -22.19 -20.03 -7.57
N TYR A 427 -22.32 -18.99 -8.38
CA TYR A 427 -22.71 -19.10 -9.79
C TYR A 427 -21.56 -19.72 -10.61
N LEU A 428 -20.32 -19.35 -10.31
CA LEU A 428 -19.13 -19.96 -10.90
C LEU A 428 -19.04 -21.45 -10.56
N GLU A 429 -19.22 -21.82 -9.28
CA GLU A 429 -19.17 -23.22 -8.84
C GLU A 429 -20.27 -24.08 -9.47
N ARG A 430 -21.44 -23.50 -9.71
CA ARG A 430 -22.63 -24.21 -10.23
C ARG A 430 -22.82 -24.04 -11.74
N ASN A 431 -21.87 -23.42 -12.45
CA ASN A 431 -21.91 -23.20 -13.90
C ASN A 431 -23.17 -22.43 -14.39
N PHE A 432 -23.59 -21.40 -13.67
CA PHE A 432 -24.66 -20.51 -14.12
C PHE A 432 -24.22 -19.69 -15.33
N GLU A 433 -25.15 -19.41 -16.25
CA GLU A 433 -24.83 -18.71 -17.50
C GLU A 433 -24.95 -17.18 -17.40
N ASN A 434 -25.90 -16.66 -16.62
CA ASN A 434 -26.25 -15.23 -16.67
C ASN A 434 -26.52 -14.66 -15.27
N LEU A 435 -25.99 -13.45 -15.01
CA LEU A 435 -26.32 -12.62 -13.86
C LEU A 435 -26.48 -11.16 -14.30
N VAL A 436 -27.60 -10.52 -13.94
CA VAL A 436 -27.85 -9.10 -14.20
C VAL A 436 -27.70 -8.28 -12.92
N ILE A 437 -27.04 -7.13 -13.00
CA ILE A 437 -26.81 -6.21 -11.87
C ILE A 437 -27.20 -4.80 -12.30
N ASN A 438 -28.19 -4.21 -11.65
CA ASN A 438 -28.72 -2.91 -12.02
C ASN A 438 -28.44 -1.86 -10.94
N PHE A 439 -27.89 -0.72 -11.34
CA PHE A 439 -27.70 0.44 -10.49
C PHE A 439 -28.62 1.58 -10.93
N GLY A 440 -29.54 2.00 -10.05
CA GLY A 440 -30.53 3.02 -10.33
C GLY A 440 -30.20 4.34 -9.66
N CYS A 441 -30.30 5.47 -10.36
CA CYS A 441 -30.37 6.79 -9.73
C CYS A 441 -31.45 7.65 -10.36
N THR A 442 -31.62 8.90 -9.92
CA THR A 442 -32.69 9.77 -10.45
C THR A 442 -32.53 10.07 -11.95
N GLY A 443 -31.31 10.41 -12.38
CA GLY A 443 -31.03 10.86 -13.76
C GLY A 443 -30.34 9.82 -14.64
N GLY A 444 -29.80 8.74 -14.08
CA GLY A 444 -29.05 7.74 -14.84
C GLY A 444 -27.68 8.20 -15.38
N GLN A 445 -27.08 9.26 -14.82
CA GLN A 445 -25.88 9.94 -15.37
C GLN A 445 -24.64 9.89 -14.47
N HIS A 446 -24.78 10.11 -13.15
CA HIS A 446 -23.62 10.21 -12.24
C HIS A 446 -23.44 8.96 -11.37
N ARG A 447 -24.29 8.83 -10.34
CA ARG A 447 -24.16 7.81 -9.27
C ARG A 447 -24.26 6.38 -9.79
N SER A 448 -25.27 6.11 -10.61
CA SER A 448 -25.51 4.78 -11.19
C SER A 448 -24.42 4.37 -12.19
N VAL A 449 -23.94 5.33 -12.99
CA VAL A 449 -22.89 5.12 -13.99
C VAL A 449 -21.58 4.77 -13.28
N TYR A 450 -21.20 5.57 -12.28
CA TYR A 450 -20.02 5.30 -11.46
C TYR A 450 -20.09 3.92 -10.80
N ALA A 451 -21.22 3.58 -10.16
CA ALA A 451 -21.40 2.29 -9.51
C ALA A 451 -21.29 1.11 -10.48
N ALA A 452 -21.85 1.23 -11.69
CA ALA A 452 -21.77 0.21 -12.73
C ALA A 452 -20.32 -0.01 -13.18
N GLU A 453 -19.58 1.07 -13.47
CA GLU A 453 -18.18 1.01 -13.89
C GLU A 453 -17.27 0.39 -12.81
N GLN A 454 -17.43 0.83 -11.56
CA GLN A 454 -16.63 0.28 -10.45
C GLN A 454 -16.94 -1.20 -10.20
N THR A 455 -18.21 -1.60 -10.28
CA THR A 455 -18.59 -3.02 -10.10
C THR A 455 -18.07 -3.89 -11.24
N ALA A 456 -18.10 -3.39 -12.48
CA ALA A 456 -17.50 -4.11 -13.60
C ALA A 456 -16.00 -4.31 -13.42
N ARG A 457 -15.29 -3.25 -12.99
CA ARG A 457 -13.86 -3.33 -12.67
C ARG A 457 -13.59 -4.33 -11.55
N HIS A 458 -14.39 -4.31 -10.48
CA HIS A 458 -14.29 -5.26 -9.37
C HIS A 458 -14.42 -6.71 -9.84
N LEU A 459 -15.47 -7.05 -10.60
CA LEU A 459 -15.71 -8.41 -11.07
C LEU A 459 -14.65 -8.90 -12.07
N ARG A 460 -14.19 -8.04 -12.98
CA ARG A 460 -13.09 -8.36 -13.91
C ARG A 460 -11.79 -8.63 -13.14
N ASN A 461 -11.46 -7.79 -12.17
CA ASN A 461 -10.21 -7.92 -11.42
C ASN A 461 -10.21 -9.09 -10.44
N LYS A 462 -11.34 -9.35 -9.76
CA LYS A 462 -11.43 -10.39 -8.73
C LYS A 462 -11.65 -11.78 -9.31
N TYR A 463 -12.43 -11.91 -10.38
CA TYR A 463 -12.90 -13.21 -10.90
C TYR A 463 -12.57 -13.45 -12.38
N ASN A 464 -11.91 -12.51 -13.07
CA ASN A 464 -11.66 -12.58 -14.52
C ASN A 464 -12.93 -12.77 -15.38
N LEU A 465 -14.07 -12.26 -14.90
CA LEU A 465 -15.37 -12.47 -15.55
C LEU A 465 -15.55 -11.62 -16.82
N LYS A 466 -16.30 -12.18 -17.77
CA LYS A 466 -16.82 -11.45 -18.93
C LYS A 466 -17.99 -10.57 -18.48
N VAL A 467 -17.74 -9.27 -18.39
CA VAL A 467 -18.72 -8.27 -17.92
C VAL A 467 -19.12 -7.32 -19.05
N GLY A 468 -20.41 -7.31 -19.40
CA GLY A 468 -21.04 -6.29 -20.24
C GLY A 468 -21.56 -5.12 -19.40
N ILE A 469 -21.39 -3.89 -19.88
CA ILE A 469 -21.90 -2.68 -19.21
C ILE A 469 -22.86 -1.96 -20.16
N HIS A 470 -24.05 -1.59 -19.68
CA HIS A 470 -25.00 -0.78 -20.44
C HIS A 470 -25.49 0.42 -19.63
N HIS A 471 -25.29 1.61 -20.19
CA HIS A 471 -25.84 2.84 -19.64
C HIS A 471 -27.13 3.21 -20.38
N THR A 472 -28.25 2.71 -19.88
CA THR A 472 -29.58 2.83 -20.52
C THR A 472 -30.03 4.28 -20.78
N ASN A 473 -29.41 5.26 -20.12
CA ASN A 473 -29.72 6.68 -20.25
C ASN A 473 -28.61 7.52 -20.92
N GLU A 474 -27.57 6.90 -21.49
CA GLU A 474 -26.40 7.63 -22.05
C GLU A 474 -26.78 8.67 -23.10
N ASN A 475 -27.72 8.35 -23.98
CA ASN A 475 -28.22 9.28 -24.99
C ASN A 475 -28.99 10.49 -24.41
N ASN A 476 -29.40 10.42 -23.15
CA ASN A 476 -30.17 11.45 -22.46
C ASN A 476 -29.33 12.21 -21.41
N TRP A 477 -28.01 11.98 -21.36
CA TRP A 477 -27.13 12.74 -20.47
C TRP A 477 -27.07 14.20 -20.93
N ILE A 478 -27.07 15.10 -19.95
CA ILE A 478 -26.95 16.53 -20.21
C ILE A 478 -25.50 16.78 -20.67
N LYS A 479 -25.31 17.37 -21.85
CA LYS A 479 -24.01 17.72 -22.43
C LYS A 479 -23.83 19.24 -22.45
N ALA A 480 -22.59 19.71 -22.35
CA ALA A 480 -22.28 21.11 -22.60
C ALA A 480 -22.44 21.37 -24.11
N GLU A 481 -23.04 22.52 -24.45
CA GLU A 481 -23.18 22.98 -25.85
C GLU A 481 -21.85 23.41 -26.46
#